data_AF-A0A957J3C8-F1
#
_entry.id   AF-A0A957J3C8-F1
#
_cell.length_a   1.000
_cell.length_b   1.000
_cell.length_c   1.000
_cell.angle_alpha   90.00
_cell.angle_beta   90.00
_cell.angle_gamma   90.00
#
_symmetry.space_group_name_H-M   'P 1'
#
loop_
_entity.id
_entity.type
_entity.pdbx_description
1 polymer ?
#
loop_
_entity_poly.entity_id
_entity_poly.type
_entity_poly.pdbx_seq_one_letter_code
_entity_poly.pdbx_strand_id
1 'polypeptide(L)'
;AQRQQQVVLAVRDKALSLGISGLLTRAPILYQQLEQGIRTDLTLEEMVRIATTISEIPGENIRNEVLDYDYVSSYTTERGASVLILDNEKAAVLINSLFYED
;
A
#
# COMPACT_ATOMS: atom_id res chain seq x y z
N ALA A 1 4.69 -9.88 5.25
CA ALA A 1 4.29 -8.49 4.95
C ALA A 1 5.47 -7.51 4.96
N GLN A 2 6.34 -7.51 5.98
CA GLN A 2 7.45 -6.54 6.10
C GLN A 2 8.29 -6.33 4.83
N ARG A 3 8.73 -7.41 4.16
CA ARG A 3 9.48 -7.30 2.90
C ARG A 3 8.67 -6.69 1.75
N GLN A 4 7.36 -6.90 1.70
CA GLN A 4 6.51 -6.30 0.67
C GLN A 4 6.38 -4.79 0.89
N GLN A 5 6.17 -4.36 2.14
CA GLN A 5 6.16 -2.93 2.49
C GLN A 5 7.50 -2.27 2.15
N GLN A 6 8.62 -2.92 2.47
CA GLN A 6 9.96 -2.44 2.10
C GLN A 6 10.13 -2.26 0.58
N VAL A 7 9.63 -3.20 -0.23
CA VAL A 7 9.69 -3.08 -1.69
C VAL A 7 8.87 -1.89 -2.18
N VAL A 8 7.65 -1.70 -1.66
CA VAL A 8 6.79 -0.57 -2.04
C VAL A 8 7.45 0.77 -1.69
N LEU A 9 8.00 0.90 -0.49
CA LEU A 9 8.70 2.10 -0.06
C LEU A 9 9.99 2.35 -0.86
N ALA A 10 10.75 1.31 -1.18
CA ALA A 10 11.95 1.44 -2.01
C ALA A 10 11.62 1.90 -3.44
N VAL A 11 10.51 1.43 -4.02
CA VAL A 11 10.03 1.92 -5.33
C VAL A 11 9.68 3.40 -5.24
N ARG A 12 8.99 3.82 -4.17
CA ARG A 12 8.68 5.23 -3.91
C ARG A 12 9.96 6.07 -3.80
N ASP A 13 10.91 5.66 -2.97
CA ASP A 13 12.16 6.40 -2.77
C ASP A 13 12.95 6.52 -4.07
N LYS A 14 12.98 5.44 -4.87
CA LYS A 14 13.60 5.48 -6.19
C LYS A 14 12.88 6.46 -7.11
N ALA A 15 11.56 6.47 -7.13
CA ALA A 15 10.79 7.41 -7.93
C ALA A 15 11.11 8.86 -7.52
N LEU A 16 11.05 9.18 -6.22
CA LEU A 16 11.33 10.52 -5.71
C LEU A 16 12.77 10.98 -5.98
N SER A 17 13.75 10.06 -5.96
CA SER A 17 15.14 10.37 -6.32
C SER A 17 15.33 10.86 -7.77
N LEU A 18 14.39 10.55 -8.66
CA LEU A 18 14.40 11.02 -10.06
C LEU A 18 13.78 12.42 -10.22
N GLY A 19 13.21 12.97 -9.14
CA GLY A 19 12.50 14.23 -9.11
C GLY A 19 11.07 14.13 -9.67
N ILE A 20 10.13 14.84 -9.04
CA ILE A 20 8.70 14.83 -9.41
C ILE A 20 8.52 15.24 -10.87
N SER A 21 9.19 16.31 -11.33
CA SER A 21 9.11 16.76 -12.71
C SER A 21 9.53 15.66 -13.71
N GLY A 22 10.58 14.91 -13.40
CA GLY A 22 11.05 13.81 -14.24
C GLY A 22 10.10 12.62 -14.26
N LEU A 23 9.41 12.35 -13.16
CA LEU A 23 8.35 11.35 -13.09
C LEU A 23 7.14 11.76 -13.92
N LEU A 24 6.67 13.01 -13.77
CA LEU A 24 5.50 13.52 -14.49
C LEU A 24 5.68 13.47 -16.00
N THR A 25 6.88 13.81 -16.51
CA THR A 25 7.19 13.69 -17.94
C THR A 25 7.14 12.24 -18.44
N ARG A 26 7.50 11.27 -17.60
CA ARG A 26 7.55 9.83 -17.96
C ARG A 26 6.25 9.09 -17.63
N ALA A 27 5.36 9.69 -16.84
CA ALA A 27 4.16 9.04 -16.31
C ALA A 27 3.28 8.39 -17.40
N PRO A 28 3.02 9.01 -18.56
CA PRO A 28 2.20 8.38 -19.60
C PRO A 28 2.82 7.08 -20.14
N ILE A 29 4.13 7.07 -20.41
CA ILE A 29 4.83 5.89 -20.95
C ILE A 29 4.94 4.80 -19.89
N LEU A 30 5.24 5.17 -18.64
CA LEU A 30 5.29 4.21 -17.52
C LEU A 30 3.91 3.59 -17.26
N TYR A 31 2.85 4.38 -17.35
CA TYR A 31 1.48 3.89 -17.22
C TYR A 31 1.16 2.87 -18.32
N GLN A 32 1.45 3.19 -19.59
CA GLN A 32 1.25 2.25 -20.72
C GLN A 32 2.01 0.92 -20.55
N GLN A 33 3.17 0.93 -19.90
CA GLN A 33 3.94 -0.28 -19.63
C GLN A 33 3.37 -1.12 -18.49
N LEU A 34 2.70 -0.48 -17.53
CA LEU A 34 2.20 -1.10 -16.31
C LEU A 34 0.69 -1.39 -16.34
N GLU A 35 -0.07 -0.78 -17.25
CA GLU A 35 -1.53 -0.86 -17.29
C GLU A 35 -2.05 -2.30 -17.42
N GLN A 36 -1.29 -3.19 -18.07
CA GLN A 36 -1.67 -4.60 -18.20
C GLN A 36 -1.51 -5.38 -16.88
N GLY A 37 -0.63 -4.91 -15.98
CA GLY A 37 -0.32 -5.54 -14.70
C GLY A 37 -1.05 -4.93 -13.51
N ILE A 38 -1.70 -3.76 -13.68
CA ILE A 38 -2.38 -3.03 -12.61
C ILE A 38 -3.85 -2.84 -12.99
N ARG A 39 -4.75 -3.27 -12.12
CA ARG A 39 -6.17 -2.98 -12.24
C ARG A 39 -6.55 -1.94 -11.19
N THR A 40 -7.00 -0.78 -11.63
CA THR A 40 -7.40 0.33 -10.78
C THR A 40 -8.56 1.10 -11.42
N ASP A 41 -9.35 1.73 -10.58
CA ASP A 41 -10.39 2.71 -10.95
C ASP A 41 -9.86 4.15 -11.01
N LEU A 42 -8.59 4.38 -10.66
CA LEU A 42 -7.95 5.68 -10.77
C LEU A 42 -7.60 6.01 -12.22
N THR A 43 -7.97 7.22 -12.64
CA THR A 43 -7.49 7.84 -13.87
C THR A 43 -6.01 8.25 -13.74
N LEU A 44 -5.32 8.42 -14.88
CA LEU A 44 -3.94 8.92 -14.89
C LEU A 44 -3.82 10.29 -14.20
N GLU A 45 -4.82 11.15 -14.35
CA GLU A 45 -4.84 12.46 -13.70
C GLU A 45 -4.92 12.34 -12.17
N GLU A 46 -5.80 11.48 -11.65
CA GLU A 46 -5.92 11.22 -10.22
C GLU A 46 -4.63 10.65 -9.64
N MET A 47 -4.01 9.69 -10.34
CA MET A 47 -2.71 9.14 -9.94
C MET A 47 -1.62 10.22 -9.87
N VAL A 48 -1.58 11.14 -10.83
CA VAL A 48 -0.62 12.26 -10.84
C VAL A 48 -0.87 13.22 -9.66
N ARG A 49 -2.13 13.54 -9.36
CA ARG A 49 -2.49 14.39 -8.20
C ARG A 49 -2.05 13.73 -6.89
N ILE A 50 -2.38 12.44 -6.71
CA ILE A 50 -1.99 11.66 -5.53
C ILE A 50 -0.46 11.59 -5.40
N ALA A 51 0.26 11.31 -6.49
CA ALA A 51 1.71 11.21 -6.50
C ALA A 51 2.38 12.54 -6.09
N THR A 52 1.82 13.67 -6.52
CA THR A 52 2.29 15.00 -6.13
C THR A 52 2.15 15.20 -4.61
N THR A 53 0.97 14.94 -4.04
CA THR A 53 0.77 15.06 -2.59
C THR A 53 1.67 14.11 -1.80
N ILE A 54 1.76 12.84 -2.20
CA ILE A 54 2.56 11.83 -1.49
C ILE A 54 4.06 12.14 -1.55
N SER A 55 4.52 12.83 -2.59
CA SER A 55 5.93 13.21 -2.74
C SER A 55 6.42 14.23 -1.72
N GLU A 56 5.49 14.98 -1.12
CA GLU A 56 5.78 15.98 -0.09
C GLU A 56 5.82 15.38 1.32
N ILE A 57 5.35 14.13 1.49
CA ILE A 57 5.31 13.44 2.78
C ILE A 57 6.70 12.83 3.08
N PRO A 58 7.36 13.18 4.19
CA PRO A 58 8.61 12.51 4.58
C PRO A 58 8.38 11.01 4.84
N GLY A 59 9.35 10.16 4.49
CA GLY A 59 9.19 8.70 4.60
C GLY A 59 8.98 8.24 6.04
N GLU A 60 9.60 8.93 6.99
CA GLU A 60 9.45 8.75 8.44
C GLU A 60 8.02 9.02 8.95
N ASN A 61 7.23 9.78 8.20
CA ASN A 61 5.83 10.07 8.55
C ASN A 61 4.85 9.04 7.97
N ILE A 62 5.35 8.04 7.22
CA ILE A 62 4.52 6.97 6.66
C ILE A 62 4.43 5.85 7.68
N ARG A 63 3.26 5.73 8.32
CA ARG A 63 2.93 4.63 9.23
C ARG A 63 2.49 3.40 8.43
N ASN A 64 3.00 2.23 8.79
CA ASN A 64 2.65 0.95 8.17
C ASN A 64 2.40 -0.07 9.26
N GLU A 65 1.29 -0.79 9.17
CA GLU A 65 0.95 -1.86 10.11
C GLU A 65 0.65 -3.16 9.37
N VAL A 66 0.65 -4.27 10.11
CA VAL A 66 0.36 -5.61 9.57
C VAL A 66 -0.62 -6.30 10.50
N LEU A 67 -1.74 -6.77 9.95
CA LEU A 67 -2.60 -7.76 10.61
C LEU A 67 -1.91 -9.12 10.56
N ASP A 68 -1.08 -9.40 11.57
CA ASP A 68 -0.33 -10.64 11.71
C ASP A 68 -1.08 -11.70 12.53
N TYR A 69 -0.35 -12.71 13.02
CA TYR A 69 -0.92 -13.85 13.76
C TYR A 69 -1.54 -13.47 15.11
N ASP A 70 -1.31 -12.27 15.63
CA ASP A 70 -1.96 -11.81 16.87
C ASP A 70 -3.43 -11.39 16.64
N TYR A 71 -3.80 -11.12 15.38
CA TYR A 71 -5.12 -10.66 14.95
C TYR A 71 -5.96 -11.75 14.28
N VAL A 72 -5.43 -12.96 14.13
CA VAL A 72 -6.12 -14.05 13.44
C VAL A 72 -6.04 -15.35 14.21
N SER A 73 -7.02 -16.22 13.97
CA SER A 73 -6.99 -17.62 14.42
C SER A 73 -6.91 -18.56 13.22
N SER A 74 -6.15 -19.63 13.36
CA SER A 74 -6.07 -20.67 12.32
C SER A 74 -7.31 -21.55 12.39
N TYR A 75 -7.93 -21.79 11.24
CA TYR A 75 -9.08 -22.67 11.09
C TYR A 75 -8.91 -23.56 9.86
N THR A 76 -9.39 -24.79 9.94
CA THR A 76 -9.46 -25.70 8.80
C THR A 76 -10.93 -25.90 8.43
N THR A 77 -11.29 -25.57 7.19
CA THR A 77 -12.66 -25.73 6.72
C THR A 77 -13.06 -27.21 6.63
N GLU A 78 -14.36 -27.49 6.59
CA GLU A 78 -14.88 -28.86 6.40
C GLU A 78 -14.35 -29.54 5.12
N ARG A 79 -13.91 -28.74 4.14
CA ARG A 79 -13.31 -29.20 2.89
C ARG A 79 -11.77 -29.31 2.95
N GLY A 80 -11.17 -29.10 4.12
CA GLY A 80 -9.73 -29.24 4.37
C GLY A 80 -8.88 -28.02 4.03
N ALA A 81 -9.47 -26.87 3.70
CA ALA A 81 -8.69 -25.66 3.42
C ALA A 81 -8.19 -25.01 4.71
N SER A 82 -6.90 -24.65 4.76
CA SER A 82 -6.35 -23.84 5.86
C SER A 82 -6.68 -22.37 5.63
N VAL A 83 -7.35 -21.75 6.59
CA VAL A 83 -7.76 -20.33 6.53
C VAL A 83 -7.39 -19.61 7.82
N LEU A 84 -7.29 -18.29 7.73
CA LEU A 84 -7.12 -17.39 8.87
C LEU A 84 -8.43 -16.64 9.10
N ILE A 85 -8.98 -16.75 10.30
CA ILE A 85 -10.19 -16.02 10.71
C ILE A 85 -9.76 -14.79 11.49
N LEU A 86 -10.15 -13.62 10.99
CA LEU A 86 -9.86 -12.34 11.62
C LEU A 86 -10.61 -12.20 12.95
N ASP A 87 -9.89 -11.82 13.99
CA ASP A 87 -10.44 -11.30 15.24
C ASP A 87 -10.79 -9.82 15.02
N ASN A 88 -12.06 -9.55 14.75
CA ASN A 88 -12.53 -8.20 14.41
C ASN A 88 -12.35 -7.21 15.55
N GLU A 89 -12.45 -7.65 16.81
CA GLU A 89 -12.30 -6.75 17.97
C GLU A 89 -10.87 -6.26 18.09
N LYS A 90 -9.89 -7.18 17.96
CA LYS A 90 -8.47 -6.81 17.95
C LYS A 90 -8.09 -6.01 16.72
N ALA A 91 -8.57 -6.40 15.55
CA ALA A 91 -8.27 -5.72 14.30
C ALA A 91 -8.83 -4.29 14.28
N ALA A 92 -10.01 -4.07 14.83
CA ALA A 92 -10.62 -2.75 14.93
C ALA A 92 -9.75 -1.77 15.75
N VAL A 93 -9.11 -2.23 16.82
CA VAL A 93 -8.18 -1.39 17.60
C VAL A 93 -6.99 -0.95 16.76
N LEU A 94 -6.37 -1.87 16.01
CA LEU A 94 -5.25 -1.51 15.12
C LEU A 94 -5.69 -0.53 14.04
N ILE A 95 -6.82 -0.78 13.39
CA ILE A 95 -7.40 0.09 12.36
C ILE A 95 -7.68 1.49 12.94
N ASN A 96 -8.23 1.56 14.16
CA ASN A 96 -8.49 2.84 14.82
C ASN A 96 -7.20 3.64 15.01
N SER A 97 -6.18 2.99 15.56
CA SER A 97 -4.88 3.61 15.82
C SER A 97 -4.16 4.08 14.54
N LEU A 98 -4.41 3.43 13.41
CA LEU A 98 -3.73 3.71 12.14
C LEU A 98 -4.40 4.84 11.35
N PHE A 99 -5.73 4.94 11.39
CA PHE A 99 -6.48 5.84 10.51
C PHE A 99 -7.24 6.97 11.21
N TYR A 100 -7.48 6.86 12.52
CA TYR A 100 -8.36 7.78 13.24
C TYR A 100 -7.72 8.42 14.47
N GLU A 101 -6.58 7.91 14.94
CA GLU A 101 -5.83 8.48 16.05
C GLU A 101 -4.53 9.16 15.53
N ASP A 102 -4.20 10.31 16.11
CA ASP A 102 -3.03 11.13 15.77
C ASP A 102 -1.71 10.56 16.32
#